data_AF-U5D2Y3-F1
#
_entry.id   AF-U5D2Y3-F1
#
_cell.length_a   1.000
_cell.length_b   1.000
_cell.length_c   1.000
_cell.angle_alpha   90.00
_cell.angle_beta   90.00
_cell.angle_gamma   90.00
#
_symmetry.space_group_name_H-M   'P 1'
#
loop_
_entity.id
_entity.type
_entity.pdbx_description
1 polymer ?
#
loop_
_entity_poly.entity_id
_entity_poly.type
_entity_poly.pdbx_seq_one_letter_code
_entity_poly.pdbx_strand_id
1 'polypeptide(L)'
;MLQVCTIESPKTLKSSAIILNTFKDLDKHVLDAMRERIGRPIYTIGPVASFSQFESNDRLKSVSMSLWNEEDTCVEWLNDKKPKSVVYVNFGSVTVATPNQLNEFAWGLVNSQRPFIWVIREDLVFGKSATLEKTFVEETKERGLILSWCNQIKVLSHPAVGYVCKEWGIGMEINNDVKREEVKTLVRELMEGEKGKEMQLKAKKWKEISKTVVQLGGSSYNNLEAYKASASRETLIKSTCSHIYLFNV
;
A
#
# COMPACT_ATOMS: atom_id res chain seq x y z
N MET A 1 2.70 22.50 1.71
CA MET A 1 3.09 21.15 2.15
C MET A 1 4.32 20.77 1.33
N LEU A 2 5.49 20.63 1.95
CA LEU A 2 6.74 20.31 1.26
C LEU A 2 6.80 18.80 1.07
N GLN A 3 6.60 18.30 -0.15
CA GLN A 3 6.96 16.93 -0.49
C GLN A 3 8.49 16.86 -0.57
N VAL A 4 9.10 16.20 0.40
CA VAL A 4 10.56 15.99 0.46
C VAL A 4 10.86 14.66 -0.19
N CYS A 5 11.48 14.69 -1.38
CA CYS A 5 12.07 13.51 -2.00
C CYS A 5 13.52 13.40 -1.53
N THR A 6 13.80 12.49 -0.60
CA THR A 6 15.13 12.28 -0.03
C THR A 6 15.88 11.23 -0.84
N ILE A 7 16.83 11.63 -1.68
CA ILE A 7 17.69 10.67 -2.38
C ILE A 7 18.69 10.09 -1.37
N GLU A 8 18.43 8.88 -0.84
CA GLU A 8 19.23 8.28 0.23
C GLU A 8 20.62 7.78 -0.24
N SER A 9 20.88 7.78 -1.55
CA SER A 9 22.16 7.32 -2.11
C SER A 9 22.79 8.35 -3.07
N PRO A 10 24.01 8.85 -2.77
CA PRO A 10 24.77 9.68 -3.71
C PRO A 10 25.06 8.99 -5.05
N LYS A 11 24.95 7.66 -5.13
CA LYS A 11 25.16 6.90 -6.37
C LYS A 11 24.01 7.08 -7.37
N THR A 12 22.82 7.47 -6.91
CA THR A 12 21.64 7.73 -7.76
C THR A 12 21.84 8.95 -8.66
N LEU A 13 22.68 9.89 -8.24
CA LEU A 13 23.11 11.02 -9.07
C LEU A 13 24.13 10.63 -10.15
N LYS A 14 24.64 9.38 -10.13
CA LYS A 14 25.58 8.85 -11.13
C LYS A 14 24.91 7.95 -12.18
N SER A 15 23.64 7.57 -12.02
CA SER A 15 22.95 6.65 -12.95
C SER A 15 22.56 7.33 -14.26
N SER A 16 22.64 6.64 -15.39
CA SER A 16 22.27 7.21 -16.70
C SER A 16 20.79 7.58 -16.82
N ALA A 17 19.92 6.96 -16.01
CA ALA A 17 18.49 7.25 -15.91
C ALA A 17 17.97 6.92 -14.51
N ILE A 18 16.75 7.39 -14.21
CA ILE A 18 16.00 7.04 -13.00
C ILE A 18 14.70 6.36 -13.42
N ILE A 19 14.39 5.23 -12.77
CA ILE A 19 13.14 4.50 -12.96
C ILE A 19 12.33 4.64 -11.68
N LEU A 20 11.07 5.08 -11.78
CA LEU A 20 10.17 5.26 -10.66
C LEU A 20 8.92 4.40 -10.84
N ASN A 21 8.52 3.69 -9.78
CA ASN A 21 7.27 2.94 -9.73
C ASN A 21 6.09 3.87 -9.40
N THR A 22 5.84 4.83 -10.29
CA THR A 22 4.71 5.76 -10.26
C THR A 22 4.29 6.10 -11.69
N PHE A 23 3.30 6.96 -11.87
CA PHE A 23 2.90 7.53 -13.16
C PHE A 23 2.60 9.03 -13.03
N LYS A 24 2.62 9.73 -14.16
CA LYS A 24 2.54 11.20 -14.21
C LYS A 24 1.33 11.76 -13.48
N ASP A 25 0.16 11.17 -13.66
CA ASP A 25 -1.06 11.71 -13.06
C ASP A 25 -1.08 11.58 -11.54
N LEU A 26 -0.38 10.59 -10.97
CA LEU A 26 -0.30 10.35 -9.53
C LEU A 26 0.60 11.38 -8.82
N ASP A 27 1.81 11.59 -9.36
CA ASP A 27 2.87 12.35 -8.69
C ASP A 27 3.37 13.53 -9.52
N LYS A 28 2.52 14.16 -10.34
CA LYS A 28 2.91 15.20 -11.31
C LYS A 28 3.85 16.25 -10.72
N HIS A 29 3.49 16.82 -9.56
CA HIS A 29 4.26 17.89 -8.92
C HIS A 29 5.65 17.42 -8.45
N VAL A 30 5.74 16.22 -7.88
CA VAL A 30 7.02 15.62 -7.48
C VAL A 30 7.88 15.35 -8.71
N LEU A 31 7.29 14.76 -9.75
CA LEU A 31 7.99 14.40 -10.98
C LEU A 31 8.50 15.64 -11.73
N ASP A 32 7.73 16.71 -11.77
CA ASP A 32 8.14 17.97 -12.39
C ASP A 32 9.32 18.59 -11.61
N ALA A 33 9.24 18.64 -10.28
CA ALA A 33 10.35 19.12 -9.44
C ALA A 33 11.61 18.24 -9.56
N MET A 34 11.46 16.92 -9.68
CA MET A 34 12.57 16.00 -9.90
C MET A 34 13.23 16.23 -11.27
N ARG A 35 12.43 16.43 -12.33
CA ARG A 35 12.94 16.70 -13.68
C ARG A 35 13.76 17.99 -13.73
N GLU A 36 13.29 19.03 -13.06
CA GLU A 36 13.99 20.32 -12.96
C GLU A 36 15.34 20.20 -12.24
N ARG A 37 15.44 19.34 -11.22
CA ARG A 37 16.61 19.27 -10.34
C ARG A 37 17.65 18.22 -10.73
N ILE A 38 17.22 17.12 -11.35
CA ILE A 38 18.09 15.95 -11.53
C ILE A 38 18.78 15.95 -12.91
N GLY A 39 18.20 16.61 -13.92
CA GLY A 39 18.81 16.75 -15.25
C GLY A 39 19.08 15.43 -15.98
N ARG A 40 18.43 14.33 -15.56
CA ARG A 40 18.57 12.98 -16.15
C ARG A 40 17.20 12.46 -16.60
N PRO A 41 17.15 11.53 -17.56
CA PRO A 41 15.90 10.86 -17.94
C PRO A 41 15.23 10.19 -16.73
N ILE A 42 13.93 10.47 -16.55
CA ILE A 42 13.09 9.85 -15.52
C ILE A 42 11.98 9.08 -16.21
N TYR A 43 11.98 7.76 -16.05
CA TYR A 43 10.97 6.84 -16.56
C TYR A 43 10.02 6.43 -15.44
N THR A 44 8.75 6.81 -15.57
CA THR A 44 7.70 6.41 -14.62
C THR A 44 6.98 5.18 -15.17
N ILE A 45 7.21 4.02 -14.56
CA ILE A 45 6.74 2.71 -15.05
C ILE A 45 5.74 2.05 -14.09
N GLY A 46 5.10 2.82 -13.22
CA GLY A 46 4.16 2.31 -12.22
C GLY A 46 2.71 2.28 -12.69
N PRO A 47 1.83 1.59 -11.95
CA PRO A 47 2.18 0.65 -10.88
C PRO A 47 2.68 -0.69 -11.46
N VAL A 48 3.91 -1.09 -11.11
CA VAL A 48 4.58 -2.30 -11.63
C VAL A 48 3.76 -3.56 -11.35
N ALA A 49 3.09 -3.62 -10.20
CA ALA A 49 2.22 -4.74 -9.82
C ALA A 49 1.02 -4.95 -10.76
N SER A 50 0.65 -3.94 -11.55
CA SER A 50 -0.49 -4.03 -12.48
C SER A 50 -0.11 -4.52 -13.88
N PHE A 51 1.18 -4.60 -14.22
CA PHE A 51 1.61 -5.13 -15.54
C PHE A 51 1.32 -6.63 -15.68
N SER A 52 1.35 -7.40 -14.58
CA SER A 52 1.08 -8.84 -14.58
C SER A 52 -0.37 -9.21 -14.93
N GLN A 53 -1.30 -8.25 -14.86
CA GLN A 53 -2.72 -8.47 -15.17
C GLN A 53 -3.06 -8.35 -16.66
N PHE A 54 -2.17 -7.78 -17.48
CA PHE A 54 -2.44 -7.46 -18.88
C PHE A 54 -1.65 -8.29 -19.90
N GLU A 55 -0.57 -8.96 -19.50
CA GLU A 55 0.12 -9.89 -20.39
C GLU A 55 -0.43 -11.30 -20.22
N SER A 56 -1.18 -11.76 -21.24
CA SER A 56 -1.54 -13.16 -21.48
C SER A 56 -0.33 -14.04 -21.85
N ASN A 57 0.88 -13.62 -21.49
CA ASN A 57 2.11 -14.34 -21.76
C ASN A 57 2.63 -14.92 -20.45
N ASP A 58 2.73 -16.25 -20.40
CA ASP A 58 3.01 -17.11 -19.24
C ASP A 58 4.25 -16.77 -18.39
N ARG A 59 5.05 -15.78 -18.79
CA ARG A 59 6.32 -15.41 -18.14
C ARG A 59 6.17 -14.39 -17.01
N LEU A 60 5.21 -13.46 -17.07
CA LEU A 60 5.02 -12.44 -16.01
C LEU A 60 4.10 -12.88 -14.87
N LYS A 61 3.38 -14.00 -15.02
CA LYS A 61 2.69 -14.66 -13.89
C LYS A 61 3.68 -15.14 -12.81
N SER A 62 4.95 -15.37 -13.18
CA SER A 62 5.98 -15.93 -12.30
C SER A 62 6.60 -14.91 -11.34
N VAL A 63 6.40 -13.60 -11.55
CA VAL A 63 6.86 -12.59 -10.59
C VAL A 63 5.81 -12.46 -9.49
N SER A 64 5.70 -13.52 -8.68
CA SER A 64 5.01 -13.42 -7.39
C SER A 64 5.72 -12.35 -6.57
N MET A 65 5.03 -11.24 -6.30
CA MET A 65 5.51 -10.23 -5.34
C MET A 65 5.42 -10.72 -3.89
N SER A 66 5.03 -11.98 -3.68
CA SER A 66 4.87 -12.64 -2.38
C SER A 66 5.81 -13.86 -2.32
N LEU A 67 6.84 -13.81 -1.47
CA LEU A 67 7.78 -14.92 -1.23
C LEU A 67 7.32 -15.90 -0.13
N TRP A 68 6.05 -15.86 0.29
CA TRP A 68 5.56 -16.65 1.42
C TRP A 68 4.30 -17.43 1.01
N ASN A 69 4.24 -18.69 1.47
CA ASN A 69 3.17 -19.63 1.14
C ASN A 69 1.78 -19.08 1.50
N GLU A 70 0.85 -19.32 0.59
CA GLU A 70 -0.51 -18.78 0.57
C GLU A 70 -1.37 -19.39 1.67
N GLU A 71 -1.63 -18.65 2.74
CA GLU A 71 -2.85 -18.86 3.51
C GLU A 71 -3.96 -18.02 2.87
N ASP A 72 -4.69 -18.63 1.94
CA ASP A 72 -5.92 -18.07 1.34
C ASP A 72 -7.08 -17.95 2.36
N THR A 73 -6.86 -18.39 3.61
CA THR A 73 -7.78 -18.24 4.76
C THR A 73 -8.31 -16.82 4.91
N CYS A 74 -7.47 -15.82 4.59
CA CYS A 74 -7.82 -14.41 4.63
C CYS A 74 -8.87 -14.04 3.58
N VAL A 75 -8.75 -14.59 2.37
CA VAL A 75 -9.69 -14.38 1.26
C VAL A 75 -10.96 -15.19 1.48
N GLU A 76 -10.84 -16.43 1.95
CA GLU A 76 -11.99 -17.26 2.32
C GLU A 76 -12.86 -16.58 3.37
N TRP A 77 -12.25 -16.03 4.43
CA TRP A 77 -12.99 -15.30 5.46
C TRP A 77 -13.71 -14.06 4.90
N LEU A 78 -13.15 -13.41 3.88
CA LEU A 78 -13.74 -12.23 3.24
C LEU A 78 -14.94 -12.56 2.34
N ASN A 79 -15.00 -13.77 1.77
CA ASN A 79 -16.07 -14.18 0.85
C ASN A 79 -17.45 -14.10 1.52
N ASP A 80 -17.53 -14.36 2.83
CA ASP A 80 -18.77 -14.31 3.60
C ASP A 80 -19.17 -12.90 4.07
N LYS A 81 -18.40 -11.88 3.70
CA LYS A 81 -18.61 -10.50 4.18
C LYS A 81 -19.30 -9.65 3.13
N LYS A 82 -20.17 -8.75 3.60
CA LYS A 82 -20.88 -7.81 2.71
C LYS A 82 -19.85 -6.90 2.00
N PRO A 83 -20.13 -6.44 0.77
CA PRO A 83 -19.27 -5.47 0.09
C PRO A 83 -19.01 -4.24 0.95
N LYS A 84 -17.76 -3.78 0.99
CA LYS A 84 -17.31 -2.58 1.73
C LYS A 84 -17.64 -2.61 3.23
N SER A 85 -17.69 -3.80 3.84
CA SER A 85 -18.04 -3.95 5.26
C SER A 85 -16.84 -4.22 6.16
N VAL A 86 -15.69 -4.57 5.59
CA VAL A 86 -14.48 -4.97 6.31
C VAL A 86 -13.45 -3.86 6.29
N VAL A 87 -12.91 -3.53 7.46
CA VAL A 87 -11.77 -2.62 7.63
C VAL A 87 -10.47 -3.43 7.49
N TYR A 88 -9.59 -3.03 6.58
CA TYR A 88 -8.24 -3.60 6.52
C TYR A 88 -7.26 -2.69 7.28
N VAL A 89 -6.57 -3.26 8.27
CA VAL A 89 -5.59 -2.57 9.10
C VAL A 89 -4.22 -3.20 8.89
N ASN A 90 -3.26 -2.37 8.51
CA ASN A 90 -1.87 -2.75 8.41
C ASN A 90 -0.98 -1.53 8.76
N PHE A 91 0.05 -1.75 9.56
CA PHE A 91 1.01 -0.72 9.98
C PHE A 91 2.22 -0.60 9.03
N GLY A 92 2.23 -1.38 7.94
CA GLY A 92 3.36 -1.46 7.01
C GLY A 92 4.58 -2.09 7.66
N SER A 93 5.73 -2.08 6.97
CA SER A 93 6.98 -2.70 7.44
C SER A 93 7.84 -1.81 8.34
N VAL A 94 7.60 -0.50 8.36
CA VAL A 94 8.49 0.49 9.00
C VAL A 94 7.94 0.99 10.33
N THR A 95 6.62 1.09 10.47
CA THR A 95 6.00 1.68 11.66
C THR A 95 6.10 0.74 12.85
N VAL A 96 6.49 1.30 14.01
CA VAL A 96 6.53 0.61 15.29
C VAL A 96 5.59 1.34 16.26
N ALA A 97 4.75 0.60 16.97
CA ALA A 97 3.79 1.10 17.94
C ALA A 97 4.23 0.80 19.37
N THR A 98 3.85 1.67 20.31
CA THR A 98 3.95 1.35 21.74
C THR A 98 2.84 0.39 22.17
N PRO A 99 3.01 -0.37 23.28
CA PRO A 99 1.95 -1.22 23.79
C PRO A 99 0.63 -0.47 24.06
N ASN A 100 0.72 0.76 24.56
CA ASN A 100 -0.46 1.59 24.82
C ASN A 100 -1.17 1.97 23.53
N GLN A 101 -0.44 2.39 22.49
CA GLN A 101 -1.03 2.69 21.19
C GLN A 101 -1.69 1.45 20.57
N LEU A 102 -1.04 0.28 20.70
CA LEU A 102 -1.61 -0.99 20.24
C LEU A 102 -2.94 -1.30 20.95
N ASN A 103 -2.99 -1.09 22.28
CA ASN A 103 -4.18 -1.35 23.07
C ASN A 103 -5.32 -0.36 22.75
N GLU A 104 -5.03 0.94 22.67
CA GLU A 104 -6.03 1.95 22.29
C GLU A 104 -6.58 1.69 20.89
N PHE A 105 -5.72 1.26 19.96
CA PHE A 105 -6.16 0.89 18.63
C PHE A 105 -7.06 -0.36 18.64
N ALA A 106 -6.67 -1.40 19.38
CA ALA A 106 -7.45 -2.62 19.55
C ALA A 106 -8.84 -2.33 20.11
N TRP A 107 -8.93 -1.57 21.20
CA TRP A 107 -10.21 -1.18 21.80
C TRP A 107 -11.01 -0.22 20.90
N GLY A 108 -10.34 0.58 20.08
CA GLY A 108 -11.00 1.39 19.04
C GLY A 108 -11.69 0.53 17.98
N LEU A 109 -11.03 -0.52 17.50
CA LEU A 109 -11.63 -1.52 16.59
C LEU A 109 -12.79 -2.24 17.27
N VAL A 110 -12.66 -2.58 18.55
CA VAL A 110 -13.74 -3.16 19.33
C VAL A 110 -14.95 -2.23 19.30
N ASN A 111 -14.77 -0.98 19.72
CA ASN A 111 -15.84 0.01 19.84
C ASN A 111 -16.46 0.40 18.50
N SER A 112 -15.75 0.22 17.39
CA SER A 112 -16.27 0.47 16.04
C SER A 112 -17.38 -0.50 15.62
N GLN A 113 -17.41 -1.69 16.25
CA GLN A 113 -18.31 -2.80 15.93
C GLN A 113 -18.23 -3.25 14.46
N ARG A 114 -17.16 -2.90 13.73
CA ARG A 114 -16.96 -3.33 12.34
C ARG A 114 -16.24 -4.66 12.28
N PRO A 115 -16.51 -5.46 11.25
CA PRO A 115 -15.60 -6.51 10.83
C PRO A 115 -14.25 -5.92 10.41
N PHE A 116 -13.16 -6.58 10.77
CA PHE A 116 -11.82 -6.12 10.42
C PHE A 116 -10.85 -7.27 10.15
N ILE A 117 -9.86 -6.98 9.31
CA ILE A 117 -8.63 -7.76 9.19
C ILE A 117 -7.51 -6.90 9.75
N TRP A 118 -6.74 -7.44 10.69
CA TRP A 118 -5.59 -6.73 11.25
C TRP A 118 -4.32 -7.57 11.10
N VAL A 119 -3.39 -7.07 10.29
CA VAL A 119 -2.05 -7.65 10.14
C VAL A 119 -1.15 -7.10 11.24
N ILE A 120 -0.77 -7.96 12.20
CA ILE A 120 0.10 -7.64 13.33
C ILE A 120 1.40 -8.41 13.18
N ARG A 121 2.46 -7.69 12.79
CA ARG A 121 3.80 -8.25 12.70
C ARG A 121 4.39 -8.49 14.08
N GLU A 122 5.27 -9.46 14.21
CA GLU A 122 5.96 -9.76 15.48
C GLU A 122 6.81 -8.58 15.98
N ASP A 123 7.34 -7.78 15.05
CA ASP A 123 8.19 -6.60 15.31
C ASP A 123 7.39 -5.29 15.44
N LEU A 124 6.06 -5.35 15.46
CA LEU A 124 5.22 -4.14 15.52
C LEU A 124 5.44 -3.34 16.81
N VAL A 125 5.88 -3.98 17.90
CA VAL A 125 6.18 -3.30 19.16
C VAL A 125 7.68 -3.30 19.40
N PHE A 126 8.26 -2.12 19.64
CA PHE A 126 9.72 -1.98 19.77
C PHE A 126 10.25 -2.87 20.91
N GLY A 127 11.11 -3.84 20.56
CA GLY A 127 11.77 -4.73 21.52
C GLY A 127 10.83 -5.69 22.28
N LYS A 128 9.58 -5.88 21.83
CA LYS A 128 8.61 -6.80 22.44
C LYS A 128 7.75 -7.49 21.37
N SER A 129 7.26 -8.69 21.68
CA SER A 129 6.20 -9.30 20.86
C SER A 129 4.91 -8.50 21.01
N ALA A 130 4.21 -8.26 19.90
CA ALA A 130 2.88 -7.64 19.88
C ALA A 130 1.84 -8.56 20.52
N THR A 131 1.82 -8.61 21.85
CA THR A 131 0.88 -9.45 22.60
C THR A 131 -0.44 -8.69 22.76
N LEU A 132 -1.50 -9.23 22.17
CA LEU A 132 -2.86 -8.73 22.37
C LEU A 132 -3.47 -9.32 23.65
N GLU A 133 -4.33 -8.53 24.31
CA GLU A 133 -5.08 -9.02 25.48
C GLU A 133 -6.05 -10.15 25.07
N LYS A 134 -6.17 -11.19 25.91
CA LYS A 134 -7.06 -12.33 25.63
C LYS A 134 -8.51 -11.90 25.48
N THR A 135 -8.95 -10.96 26.32
CA THR A 135 -10.29 -10.36 26.29
C THR A 135 -10.61 -9.74 24.93
N PHE A 136 -9.65 -9.03 24.32
CA PHE A 136 -9.81 -8.48 22.97
C PHE A 136 -9.99 -9.57 21.91
N VAL A 137 -9.18 -10.62 21.96
CA VAL A 137 -9.26 -11.74 21.00
C VAL A 137 -10.62 -12.45 21.13
N GLU A 138 -11.06 -12.71 22.36
CA GLU A 138 -12.35 -13.35 22.63
C GLU A 138 -13.54 -12.49 22.18
N GLU A 139 -13.50 -11.18 22.44
CA GLU A 139 -14.56 -10.24 22.05
C GLU A 139 -14.65 -10.02 20.53
N THR A 140 -13.53 -10.20 19.83
CA THR A 140 -13.48 -9.97 18.37
C THR A 140 -13.51 -11.24 17.54
N LYS A 141 -13.49 -12.43 18.13
CA LYS A 141 -13.38 -13.73 17.43
C LYS A 141 -14.34 -13.93 16.24
N GLU A 142 -15.55 -13.37 16.30
CA GLU A 142 -16.57 -13.54 15.25
C GLU A 142 -16.48 -12.52 14.11
N ARG A 143 -15.77 -11.40 14.33
CA ARG A 143 -15.73 -10.24 13.42
C ARG A 143 -14.33 -9.75 13.07
N GLY A 144 -13.32 -10.16 13.82
CA GLY A 144 -11.92 -9.83 13.61
C GLY A 144 -11.16 -11.03 13.10
N LEU A 145 -10.35 -10.83 12.07
CA LEU A 145 -9.33 -11.78 11.65
C LEU A 145 -7.96 -11.14 11.89
N ILE A 146 -7.16 -11.75 12.76
CA ILE A 146 -5.84 -11.25 13.17
C ILE A 146 -4.79 -12.22 12.66
N LEU A 147 -3.81 -11.72 11.92
CA LEU A 147 -2.77 -12.53 11.27
C LEU A 147 -1.42 -11.83 11.36
N SER A 148 -0.33 -12.58 11.26
CA SER A 148 1.02 -12.01 11.15
C SER A 148 1.35 -11.52 9.75
N TRP A 149 0.67 -12.05 8.74
CA TRP A 149 0.86 -11.73 7.32
C TRP A 149 -0.40 -12.03 6.50
N CYS A 150 -0.59 -11.35 5.38
CA CYS A 150 -1.56 -11.74 4.35
C CYS A 150 -1.12 -11.28 2.96
N ASN A 151 -1.70 -11.88 1.91
CA ASN A 151 -1.54 -11.37 0.56
C ASN A 151 -2.31 -10.03 0.42
N GLN A 152 -1.61 -8.93 0.69
CA GLN A 152 -2.19 -7.59 0.71
C GLN A 152 -2.85 -7.22 -0.62
N ILE A 153 -2.32 -7.68 -1.76
CA ILE A 153 -2.94 -7.40 -3.07
C ILE A 153 -4.29 -8.11 -3.19
N LYS A 154 -4.38 -9.40 -2.84
CA LYS A 154 -5.65 -10.15 -2.85
C LYS A 154 -6.68 -9.52 -1.89
N VAL A 155 -6.27 -9.20 -0.66
CA VAL A 155 -7.14 -8.61 0.37
C VAL A 155 -7.65 -7.23 -0.06
N LEU A 156 -6.76 -6.32 -0.48
CA LEU A 156 -7.15 -4.97 -0.91
C LEU A 156 -7.97 -4.97 -2.21
N SER A 157 -7.86 -6.02 -3.02
CA SER A 157 -8.67 -6.17 -4.23
C SER A 157 -10.07 -6.74 -3.96
N HIS A 158 -10.31 -7.28 -2.75
CA HIS A 158 -11.55 -7.95 -2.43
C HIS A 158 -12.72 -6.94 -2.24
N PRO A 159 -13.91 -7.19 -2.82
CA PRO A 159 -15.05 -6.25 -2.74
C PRO A 159 -15.53 -5.91 -1.32
N ALA A 160 -15.28 -6.80 -0.36
CA ALA A 160 -15.65 -6.60 1.04
C ALA A 160 -14.76 -5.55 1.76
N VAL A 161 -13.56 -5.25 1.26
CA VAL A 161 -12.57 -4.40 1.95
C VAL A 161 -12.70 -2.93 1.54
N GLY A 162 -12.68 -2.04 2.54
CA GLY A 162 -12.47 -0.60 2.36
C GLY A 162 -10.98 -0.24 2.47
N TYR A 163 -10.45 0.57 1.55
CA TYR A 163 -9.03 0.98 1.50
C TYR A 163 -8.82 2.50 1.48
N VAL A 164 -7.72 2.95 2.11
CA VAL A 164 -7.52 4.33 2.51
C VAL A 164 -6.04 4.79 2.49
N CYS A 165 -5.68 5.91 1.84
CA CYS A 165 -4.33 6.52 1.74
C CYS A 165 -4.37 8.06 1.59
N LYS A 166 -3.74 8.80 2.52
CA LYS A 166 -4.01 10.24 2.72
C LYS A 166 -3.45 11.12 1.61
N GLU A 167 -2.25 10.80 1.14
CA GLU A 167 -1.53 11.60 0.14
C GLU A 167 -2.35 11.76 -1.16
N TRP A 168 -3.09 10.72 -1.54
CA TRP A 168 -3.90 10.71 -2.76
C TRP A 168 -5.36 11.10 -2.53
N GLY A 169 -5.66 11.68 -1.35
CA GLY A 169 -7.00 12.08 -0.95
C GLY A 169 -7.95 10.89 -0.80
N ILE A 170 -7.41 9.68 -0.65
CA ILE A 170 -8.17 8.47 -0.40
C ILE A 170 -8.02 8.09 1.07
N GLY A 171 -7.51 8.96 1.96
CA GLY A 171 -7.01 8.59 3.29
C GLY A 171 -7.43 9.44 4.48
N MET A 172 -7.47 8.82 5.67
CA MET A 172 -7.55 9.53 6.96
C MET A 172 -6.32 9.19 7.81
N GLU A 173 -5.81 10.17 8.56
CA GLU A 173 -4.68 10.01 9.47
C GLU A 173 -5.18 10.04 10.91
N ILE A 174 -4.53 9.25 11.77
CA ILE A 174 -4.75 9.23 13.20
C ILE A 174 -3.57 9.95 13.84
N ASN A 175 -3.84 10.76 14.86
CA ASN A 175 -2.78 11.43 15.60
C ASN A 175 -1.83 10.43 16.29
N ASN A 176 -0.61 10.87 16.59
CA ASN A 176 0.38 10.06 17.32
C ASN A 176 -0.10 9.65 18.73
N ASP A 177 -0.90 10.49 19.39
CA ASP A 177 -1.58 10.17 20.65
C ASP A 177 -2.89 9.42 20.35
N VAL A 178 -2.76 8.15 19.95
CA VAL A 178 -3.89 7.31 19.53
C VAL A 178 -4.83 7.07 20.70
N LYS A 179 -6.10 7.47 20.56
CA LYS A 179 -7.18 7.21 21.52
C LYS A 179 -8.26 6.32 20.92
N ARG A 180 -8.78 5.36 21.67
CA ARG A 180 -9.81 4.41 21.20
C ARG A 180 -11.06 5.09 20.63
N GLU A 181 -11.52 6.20 21.22
CA GLU A 181 -12.68 6.93 20.72
C GLU A 181 -12.40 7.64 19.39
N GLU A 182 -11.17 8.10 19.18
CA GLU A 182 -10.73 8.66 17.89
C GLU A 182 -10.69 7.55 16.83
N VAL A 183 -10.06 6.41 17.12
CA VAL A 183 -10.00 5.26 16.21
C VAL A 183 -11.41 4.79 15.82
N LYS A 184 -12.31 4.62 16.79
CA LYS A 184 -13.72 4.28 16.56
C LYS A 184 -14.39 5.30 15.64
N THR A 185 -14.22 6.59 15.91
CA THR A 185 -14.84 7.67 15.12
C THR A 185 -14.33 7.66 13.68
N LEU A 186 -13.01 7.53 13.49
CA LEU A 186 -12.38 7.47 12.18
C LEU A 186 -12.81 6.23 11.39
N VAL A 187 -12.89 5.06 12.05
CA VAL A 187 -13.39 3.84 11.42
C VAL A 187 -14.84 4.00 10.97
N ARG A 188 -15.70 4.63 11.79
CA ARG A 188 -17.10 4.87 11.40
C ARG A 188 -17.22 5.87 10.25
N GLU A 189 -16.48 6.98 10.31
CA GLU A 189 -16.46 7.98 9.23
C GLU A 189 -15.96 7.39 7.92
N LEU A 190 -14.97 6.50 7.98
CA LEU A 190 -14.45 5.81 6.81
C LEU A 190 -15.49 4.89 6.18
N MET A 191 -16.21 4.12 7.00
CA MET A 191 -17.09 3.06 6.50
C MET A 191 -18.47 3.59 6.08
N GLU A 192 -18.96 4.63 6.73
CA GLU A 192 -20.33 5.12 6.57
C GLU A 192 -20.44 6.61 6.26
N GLY A 193 -19.42 7.39 6.65
CA GLY A 193 -19.41 8.84 6.53
C GLY A 193 -19.22 9.33 5.09
N GLU A 194 -19.52 10.62 4.89
CA GLU A 194 -19.38 11.26 3.58
C GLU A 194 -17.92 11.32 3.13
N LYS A 195 -16.97 11.55 4.05
CA LYS A 195 -15.54 11.51 3.70
C LYS A 195 -15.13 10.13 3.20
N GLY A 196 -15.64 9.07 3.85
CA GLY A 196 -15.45 7.68 3.43
C GLY A 196 -15.88 7.44 1.98
N LYS A 197 -17.08 7.92 1.62
CA LYS A 197 -17.64 7.81 0.26
C LYS A 197 -16.81 8.59 -0.76
N GLU A 198 -16.41 9.82 -0.45
CA GLU A 198 -15.57 10.63 -1.33
C GLU A 198 -14.20 9.99 -1.60
N MET A 199 -13.54 9.50 -0.54
CA MET A 199 -12.26 8.80 -0.64
C MET A 199 -12.39 7.55 -1.51
N GLN A 200 -13.50 6.80 -1.38
CA GLN A 200 -13.75 5.63 -2.20
C GLN A 200 -13.94 5.97 -3.69
N LEU A 201 -14.64 7.06 -4.01
CA LEU A 201 -14.79 7.52 -5.40
C LEU A 201 -13.43 7.91 -6.00
N LYS A 202 -12.59 8.62 -5.24
CA LYS A 202 -11.22 8.94 -5.64
C LYS A 202 -10.38 7.67 -5.83
N ALA A 203 -10.48 6.68 -4.95
CA ALA A 203 -9.76 5.42 -5.07
C ALA A 203 -10.15 4.65 -6.35
N LYS A 204 -11.45 4.61 -6.68
CA LYS A 204 -11.92 4.05 -7.95
C LYS A 204 -11.36 4.79 -9.16
N LYS A 205 -11.36 6.13 -9.13
CA LYS A 205 -10.78 6.94 -10.20
C LYS A 205 -9.29 6.63 -10.39
N TRP A 206 -8.52 6.56 -9.30
CA TRP A 206 -7.10 6.19 -9.36
C TRP A 206 -6.88 4.78 -9.88
N LYS A 207 -7.75 3.82 -9.52
CA LYS A 207 -7.71 2.46 -10.05
C LYS A 207 -7.91 2.42 -11.56
N GLU A 208 -8.86 3.18 -12.10
CA GLU A 208 -9.09 3.23 -13.56
C GLU A 208 -7.94 3.93 -14.29
N ILE A 209 -7.42 5.05 -13.77
CA ILE A 209 -6.23 5.70 -14.34
C ILE A 209 -5.04 4.73 -14.36
N SER A 210 -4.82 4.01 -13.26
CA SER A 210 -3.74 3.03 -13.14
C SER A 210 -3.80 1.95 -14.22
N LYS A 211 -5.00 1.46 -14.57
CA LYS A 211 -5.18 0.52 -15.69
C LYS A 211 -4.84 1.15 -17.04
N THR A 212 -5.31 2.38 -17.27
CA THR A 212 -5.07 3.10 -18.53
C THR A 212 -3.60 3.43 -18.76
N VAL A 213 -2.81 3.69 -17.72
CA VAL A 213 -1.38 4.02 -17.89
C VAL A 213 -0.51 2.79 -18.16
N VAL A 214 -0.91 1.60 -17.70
CA VAL A 214 -0.12 0.35 -17.88
C VAL A 214 -0.51 -0.45 -19.12
N GLN A 215 -1.69 -0.23 -19.70
CA GLN A 215 -2.13 -0.92 -20.92
C GLN A 215 -1.23 -0.58 -22.13
N LEU A 216 -1.31 -1.38 -23.20
CA LEU A 216 -0.60 -1.14 -24.46
C LEU A 216 -0.86 0.29 -24.97
N GLY A 217 0.21 1.06 -25.19
CA GLY A 217 0.14 2.47 -25.60
C GLY A 217 -0.10 3.47 -24.45
N GLY A 218 -0.30 2.99 -23.22
CA GLY A 218 -0.39 3.81 -22.01
C GLY A 218 0.95 4.45 -21.63
N SER A 219 0.91 5.52 -20.82
CA SER A 219 2.11 6.30 -20.51
C SER A 219 3.20 5.51 -19.78
N SER A 220 2.85 4.64 -18.83
CA SER A 220 3.80 3.76 -18.15
C SER A 220 4.32 2.66 -19.06
N TYR A 221 3.47 2.11 -19.93
CA TYR A 221 3.89 1.14 -20.95
C TYR A 221 4.91 1.76 -21.92
N ASN A 222 4.61 2.94 -22.46
CA ASN A 222 5.50 3.63 -23.40
C ASN A 222 6.82 4.03 -22.74
N ASN A 223 6.81 4.42 -21.47
CA ASN A 223 8.04 4.69 -20.73
C ASN A 223 8.89 3.43 -20.52
N LEU A 224 8.25 2.28 -20.29
CA LEU A 224 8.95 1.01 -20.18
C LEU A 224 9.60 0.63 -21.52
N GLU A 225 8.90 0.78 -22.64
CA GLU A 225 9.46 0.54 -23.98
C GLU A 225 10.58 1.53 -24.34
N ALA A 226 10.40 2.82 -24.02
CA ALA A 226 11.44 3.82 -24.22
C ALA A 226 12.69 3.56 -23.39
N TYR A 227 12.54 3.05 -22.17
CA TYR A 227 13.67 2.61 -21.34
C TYR A 227 14.37 1.38 -21.94
N LYS A 228 13.61 0.37 -22.40
CA LYS A 228 14.19 -0.81 -23.07
C LYS A 228 14.98 -0.42 -24.33
N ALA A 229 14.47 0.54 -25.10
CA ALA A 229 15.13 1.03 -26.32
C ALA A 229 16.39 1.86 -26.03
N SER A 230 16.45 2.57 -24.90
CA SER A 230 17.62 3.36 -24.51
C SER A 230 18.73 2.54 -23.84
N ALA A 231 18.43 1.31 -23.40
CA ALA A 231 19.37 0.39 -22.76
C ALA A 231 20.32 -0.29 -23.77
N SER A 232 21.22 0.50 -24.36
CA SER A 232 22.39 0.02 -25.11
C SER A 232 23.66 0.22 -24.25
N ARG A 233 24.03 -0.82 -23.49
CA ARG A 233 25.19 -0.93 -22.57
C ARG A 233 25.06 -0.26 -21.18
N GLU A 234 25.04 -1.15 -20.18
CA GLU A 234 25.49 -1.05 -18.77
C GLU A 234 24.62 -0.52 -17.60
N THR A 235 24.75 -1.33 -16.53
CA THR A 235 24.64 -1.17 -15.07
C THR A 235 23.39 -0.54 -14.44
N LEU A 236 22.53 -1.43 -13.93
CA LEU A 236 21.40 -1.14 -13.05
C LEU A 236 21.91 -0.70 -11.65
N ILE A 237 21.85 0.59 -11.33
CA ILE A 237 22.13 1.10 -9.97
C ILE A 237 20.81 1.19 -9.20
N LYS A 238 20.58 0.26 -8.26
CA LYS A 238 19.48 0.32 -7.28
C LYS A 238 19.73 1.47 -6.30
N SER A 239 18.78 2.41 -6.23
CA SER A 239 18.70 3.46 -5.21
C SER A 239 17.60 3.08 -4.23
N THR A 240 17.93 2.90 -2.95
CA THR A 240 16.92 2.92 -1.89
C THR A 240 16.43 4.35 -1.74
N CYS A 241 15.12 4.52 -1.84
CA CYS A 241 14.38 5.68 -1.43
C CYS A 241 13.01 5.10 -1.11
N SER A 242 12.51 5.38 0.09
CA SER A 242 11.59 4.60 0.92
C SER A 242 10.19 4.24 0.34
N HIS A 243 10.10 3.72 -0.89
CA HIS A 243 8.94 3.05 -1.51
C HIS A 243 9.41 1.98 -2.53
N ILE A 244 10.35 1.11 -2.12
CA ILE A 244 10.84 -0.05 -2.89
C ILE A 244 10.86 -1.28 -1.96
N TYR A 245 10.15 -2.34 -2.35
CA TYR A 245 10.37 -3.68 -1.78
C TYR A 245 11.56 -4.32 -2.51
N LEU A 246 12.62 -4.62 -1.76
CA LEU A 246 13.68 -5.55 -2.16
C LEU A 246 13.42 -6.87 -1.44
N PHE A 247 13.37 -7.96 -2.18
CA PHE A 247 13.64 -9.27 -1.61
C PHE A 247 15.07 -9.69 -1.94
N ASN A 248 15.66 -10.41 -1.01
CA ASN A 248 17.00 -10.97 -1.03
C ASN A 248 16.87 -12.45 -1.41
N VAL A 249 17.30 -12.85 -2.61
CA VAL A 249 18.21 -13.97 -2.97
C VAL A 249 18.68 -13.69 -4.41
#